data_AF-A0A523YUM9-F1
#
_entry.id   AF-A0A523YUM9-F1
#
_cell.length_a   1.000
_cell.length_b   1.000
_cell.length_c   1.000
_cell.angle_alpha   90.00
_cell.angle_beta   90.00
_cell.angle_gamma   90.00
#
_symmetry.space_group_name_H-M   'P 1'
#
loop_
_entity.id
_entity.type
_entity.pdbx_description
1 polymer ?
#
loop_
_entity_poly.entity_id
_entity_poly.type
_entity_poly.pdbx_seq_one_letter_code
_entity_poly.pdbx_strand_id
1 'polypeptide(L)'
;ATFMPKPLADQNGSGMHVHQSLFKGERNVFFDAADPYYLSAMARSYIAGLLRHAREITLVTNEWVNSYKRLVPGFEAPVYLSWARRNRSDLVRVPEYKPGKENATRIEYRSPDPACNPYLAFAVMLAAGLEGIEKEYPCPEPVEENVYEMSEQERQERGIAHLPGSLWEAIELAEGSDLLRRCLGDHLFDSLLSNKKIEWSDYRRQVTDYELKRYLPIL
;
A
#
# COMPACT_ATOMS: atom_id res chain seq x y z
N ALA A 1 5.19 -3.31 24.77
CA ALA A 1 4.91 -3.64 23.36
C ALA A 1 5.01 -2.35 22.53
N THR A 2 5.42 -2.43 21.27
CA THR A 2 5.48 -1.29 20.33
C THR A 2 4.86 -1.69 18.99
N PHE A 3 4.24 -0.72 18.32
CA PHE A 3 3.68 -0.85 16.97
C PHE A 3 4.51 -0.09 15.92
N MET A 4 5.76 0.25 16.26
CA MET A 4 6.67 0.89 15.32
C MET A 4 6.87 0.00 14.06
N PRO A 5 6.78 0.57 12.84
CA PRO A 5 6.83 -0.23 11.60
C PRO A 5 8.10 -1.06 11.42
N LYS A 6 9.26 -0.52 11.78
CA LYS A 6 10.57 -1.16 11.65
C LYS A 6 11.48 -0.77 12.82
N PRO A 7 11.36 -1.45 13.97
CA PRO A 7 12.18 -1.14 15.15
C PRO A 7 13.60 -1.69 15.05
N LEU A 8 13.82 -2.73 14.23
CA LEU A 8 15.12 -3.39 14.01
C LEU A 8 15.39 -3.46 12.50
N ALA A 9 16.58 -3.05 12.07
CA ALA A 9 16.91 -2.90 10.65
C ALA A 9 16.97 -4.23 9.89
N ASP A 10 17.48 -5.27 10.53
CA ASP A 10 17.77 -6.60 10.01
C ASP A 10 16.67 -7.64 10.25
N GLN A 11 15.57 -7.24 10.90
CA GLN A 11 14.44 -8.11 11.23
C GLN A 11 13.17 -7.68 10.50
N ASN A 12 12.19 -8.59 10.35
CA ASN A 12 10.89 -8.22 9.80
C ASN A 12 10.24 -7.08 10.59
N GLY A 13 9.56 -6.19 9.87
CA GLY A 13 8.80 -5.10 10.47
C GLY A 13 7.38 -5.52 10.86
N SER A 14 6.63 -4.58 11.43
CA SER A 14 5.21 -4.73 11.74
C SER A 14 4.36 -4.10 10.64
N GLY A 15 3.50 -4.89 10.00
CA GLY A 15 2.49 -4.41 9.07
C GLY A 15 1.09 -4.51 9.67
N MET A 16 0.18 -3.66 9.21
CA MET A 16 -1.25 -3.74 9.48
C MET A 16 -1.94 -4.16 8.19
N HIS A 17 -1.99 -5.46 7.92
CA HIS A 17 -2.67 -5.96 6.73
C HIS A 17 -4.19 -5.77 6.87
N VAL A 18 -4.80 -5.12 5.89
CA VAL A 18 -6.22 -4.76 5.94
C VAL A 18 -6.99 -5.61 4.95
N HIS A 19 -7.79 -6.52 5.50
CA HIS A 19 -8.73 -7.31 4.72
C HIS A 19 -10.00 -6.49 4.41
N GLN A 20 -10.38 -6.42 3.15
CA GLN A 20 -11.50 -5.59 2.68
C GLN A 20 -12.47 -6.41 1.81
N SER A 21 -13.75 -6.18 2.02
CA SER A 21 -14.87 -6.79 1.29
C SER A 21 -16.04 -5.82 1.28
N LEU A 22 -16.72 -5.69 0.14
CA LEU A 22 -17.94 -4.88 0.03
C LEU A 22 -19.17 -5.77 0.06
N PHE A 23 -20.24 -5.28 0.68
CA PHE A 23 -21.52 -5.99 0.83
C PHE A 23 -22.67 -5.12 0.32
N LYS A 24 -23.62 -5.75 -0.38
CA LYS A 24 -24.92 -5.17 -0.73
C LYS A 24 -26.01 -6.00 -0.06
N GLY A 25 -26.57 -5.48 1.03
CA GLY A 25 -27.34 -6.30 1.96
C GLY A 25 -26.44 -7.38 2.56
N GLU A 26 -26.88 -8.64 2.53
CA GLU A 26 -26.11 -9.79 3.04
C GLU A 26 -25.16 -10.39 2.00
N ARG A 27 -25.22 -9.95 0.75
CA ARG A 27 -24.38 -10.50 -0.33
C ARG A 27 -23.03 -9.81 -0.36
N ASN A 28 -21.96 -10.58 -0.24
CA ASN A 28 -20.61 -10.13 -0.56
C ASN A 28 -20.49 -9.91 -2.08
N VAL A 29 -20.29 -8.66 -2.50
CA VAL A 29 -20.25 -8.30 -3.93
C VAL A 29 -18.89 -8.58 -4.56
N PHE A 30 -17.88 -8.99 -3.80
CA PHE A 30 -16.58 -9.39 -4.36
C PHE A 30 -16.57 -10.83 -4.89
N PHE A 31 -17.51 -11.68 -4.47
CA PHE A 31 -17.55 -13.06 -4.92
C PHE A 31 -18.24 -13.24 -6.27
N ASP A 32 -17.62 -14.04 -7.13
CA ASP A 32 -18.22 -14.58 -8.35
C ASP A 32 -17.80 -16.04 -8.52
N ALA A 33 -18.75 -16.97 -8.68
CA ALA A 33 -18.46 -18.39 -8.83
C ALA A 33 -17.91 -18.76 -10.23
N ALA A 34 -18.10 -17.89 -11.23
CA ALA A 34 -17.69 -18.14 -12.60
C ALA A 34 -16.26 -17.67 -12.91
N ASP A 35 -15.71 -16.76 -12.09
CA ASP A 35 -14.36 -16.25 -12.27
C ASP A 35 -13.30 -17.25 -11.74
N PRO A 36 -12.19 -17.49 -12.46
CA PRO A 36 -11.14 -18.44 -12.03
C PRO A 36 -10.53 -18.14 -10.65
N TYR A 37 -10.57 -16.88 -10.23
CA TYR A 37 -10.07 -16.40 -8.93
C TYR A 37 -11.20 -16.18 -7.92
N TYR A 38 -12.44 -16.49 -8.29
CA TYR A 38 -13.67 -16.23 -7.54
C TYR A 38 -13.93 -14.74 -7.27
N LEU A 39 -13.44 -13.87 -8.15
CA LEU A 39 -13.57 -12.42 -8.04
C LEU A 39 -14.56 -11.87 -9.05
N SER A 40 -15.53 -11.10 -8.56
CA SER A 40 -16.44 -10.35 -9.43
C SER A 40 -15.72 -9.23 -10.18
N ALA A 41 -16.36 -8.71 -11.23
CA ALA A 41 -15.91 -7.49 -11.91
C ALA A 41 -15.75 -6.32 -10.94
N MET A 42 -16.66 -6.17 -9.95
CA MET A 42 -16.54 -5.14 -8.92
C MET A 42 -15.28 -5.33 -8.05
N ALA A 43 -14.93 -6.56 -7.68
CA ALA A 43 -13.70 -6.82 -6.93
C ALA A 43 -12.46 -6.46 -7.76
N ARG A 44 -12.44 -6.84 -9.05
CA ARG A 44 -11.33 -6.51 -9.96
C ARG A 44 -11.17 -5.00 -10.12
N SER A 45 -12.26 -4.26 -10.35
CA SER A 45 -12.21 -2.79 -10.41
C SER A 45 -11.79 -2.15 -9.08
N TYR A 46 -12.20 -2.72 -7.94
CA TYR A 46 -11.73 -2.26 -6.61
C TYR A 46 -10.22 -2.45 -6.43
N ILE A 47 -9.68 -3.61 -6.83
CA ILE A 47 -8.24 -3.88 -6.84
C ILE A 47 -7.52 -2.88 -7.75
N ALA A 48 -8.05 -2.65 -8.96
CA ALA A 48 -7.49 -1.70 -9.91
C ALA A 48 -7.42 -0.27 -9.33
N GLY A 49 -8.47 0.16 -8.63
CA GLY A 49 -8.51 1.42 -7.88
C GLY A 49 -7.40 1.50 -6.82
N LEU A 50 -7.29 0.49 -5.96
CA LEU A 50 -6.22 0.42 -4.96
C LEU A 50 -4.82 0.47 -5.59
N LEU A 51 -4.57 -0.29 -6.66
CA LEU A 51 -3.26 -0.32 -7.33
C LEU A 51 -2.92 1.03 -7.97
N ARG A 52 -3.89 1.66 -8.65
CA ARG A 52 -3.71 2.94 -9.33
C ARG A 52 -3.39 4.07 -8.34
N HIS A 53 -4.08 4.08 -7.20
CA HIS A 53 -3.98 5.14 -6.21
C HIS A 53 -3.00 4.80 -5.05
N ALA A 54 -2.39 3.61 -5.07
CA ALA A 54 -1.50 3.12 -4.01
C ALA A 54 -0.40 4.12 -3.66
N ARG A 55 0.27 4.68 -4.66
CA ARG A 55 1.41 5.60 -4.49
C ARG A 55 1.01 6.88 -3.75
N GLU A 56 -0.09 7.52 -4.13
CA GLU A 56 -0.57 8.74 -3.47
C GLU A 56 -1.12 8.46 -2.06
N ILE A 57 -1.90 7.39 -1.87
CA ILE A 57 -2.45 7.05 -0.53
C ILE A 57 -1.40 6.50 0.44
N THR A 58 -0.16 6.28 -0.03
CA THR A 58 0.93 5.78 0.82
C THR A 58 1.26 6.74 1.95
N LEU A 59 1.17 8.06 1.71
CA LEU A 59 1.40 9.06 2.77
C LEU A 59 0.50 8.83 4.00
N VAL A 60 -0.74 8.37 3.78
CA VAL A 60 -1.73 8.15 4.84
C VAL A 60 -1.65 6.74 5.42
N THR A 61 -1.28 5.74 4.62
CA THR A 61 -1.19 4.35 5.09
C THR A 61 0.15 4.01 5.74
N ASN A 62 1.18 4.83 5.48
CA ASN A 62 2.56 4.70 5.93
C ASN A 62 3.07 6.07 6.38
N GLU A 63 2.50 6.59 7.47
CA GLU A 63 2.58 8.02 7.82
C GLU A 63 3.95 8.49 8.31
N TRP A 64 4.86 7.58 8.68
CA TRP A 64 6.08 7.94 9.40
C TRP A 64 7.33 7.68 8.59
N VAL A 65 8.41 8.43 8.83
CA VAL A 65 9.72 8.14 8.20
C VAL A 65 10.14 6.67 8.41
N ASN A 66 9.82 6.09 9.57
CA ASN A 66 10.13 4.70 9.88
C ASN A 66 9.33 3.68 9.03
N SER A 67 8.13 4.04 8.57
CA SER A 67 7.30 3.20 7.69
C SER A 67 8.05 2.79 6.42
N TYR A 68 8.79 3.72 5.82
CA TYR A 68 9.57 3.48 4.60
C TYR A 68 10.81 2.59 4.81
N LYS A 69 11.24 2.41 6.06
CA LYS A 69 12.28 1.41 6.41
C LYS A 69 11.71 -0.01 6.48
N ARG A 70 10.37 -0.15 6.56
CA ARG A 70 9.64 -1.41 6.41
C ARG A 70 9.45 -1.77 4.94
N LEU A 71 9.14 -0.78 4.10
CA LEU A 71 8.88 -0.93 2.65
C LEU A 71 10.18 -1.10 1.84
N VAL A 72 10.99 -2.11 2.20
CA VAL A 72 12.23 -2.46 1.51
C VAL A 72 12.14 -3.94 1.10
N PRO A 73 12.62 -4.31 -0.11
CA PRO A 73 12.64 -5.71 -0.53
C PRO A 73 13.36 -6.63 0.47
N GLY A 74 12.89 -7.89 0.59
CA GLY A 74 13.54 -8.93 1.40
C GLY A 74 12.96 -9.18 2.79
N PHE A 75 11.94 -8.42 3.23
CA PHE A 75 11.32 -8.58 4.56
C PHE A 75 9.80 -8.85 4.52
N GLU A 76 9.33 -9.52 3.47
CA GLU A 76 7.90 -9.84 3.20
C GLU A 76 6.93 -8.63 3.15
N ALA A 77 7.42 -7.39 3.27
CA ALA A 77 6.63 -6.17 3.16
C ALA A 77 6.47 -5.74 1.70
N PRO A 78 5.26 -5.43 1.22
CA PRO A 78 5.02 -5.18 -0.19
C PRO A 78 5.69 -3.89 -0.66
N VAL A 79 6.38 -3.95 -1.80
CA VAL A 79 6.99 -2.78 -2.44
C VAL A 79 6.40 -2.53 -3.82
N TYR A 80 5.91 -3.56 -4.48
CA TYR A 80 5.47 -3.49 -5.88
C TYR A 80 3.95 -3.45 -6.00
N LEU A 81 3.47 -2.64 -6.96
CA LEU A 81 2.06 -2.44 -7.26
C LEU A 81 1.57 -3.61 -8.12
N SER A 82 1.36 -4.75 -7.46
CA SER A 82 0.87 -5.98 -8.05
C SER A 82 -0.16 -6.62 -7.14
N TRP A 83 -0.90 -7.59 -7.70
CA TRP A 83 -1.78 -8.44 -6.92
C TRP A 83 -1.58 -9.91 -7.28
N ALA A 84 -1.77 -10.79 -6.29
CA ALA A 84 -1.66 -12.23 -6.47
C ALA A 84 -2.44 -12.99 -5.39
N ARG A 85 -2.61 -14.31 -5.55
CA ARG A 85 -3.28 -15.14 -4.52
C ARG A 85 -2.38 -15.51 -3.35
N ARG A 86 -1.16 -15.94 -3.65
CA ARG A 86 -0.26 -16.60 -2.68
C ARG A 86 1.04 -15.85 -2.43
N ASN A 87 1.45 -14.98 -3.35
CA ASN A 87 2.73 -14.34 -3.28
C ASN A 87 2.73 -13.25 -2.18
N ARG A 88 3.76 -13.31 -1.32
CA ARG A 88 3.95 -12.43 -0.15
C ARG A 88 4.70 -11.16 -0.51
N SER A 89 5.06 -10.96 -1.78
CA SER A 89 5.67 -9.72 -2.27
C SER A 89 4.65 -8.68 -2.73
N ASP A 90 3.43 -9.10 -3.03
CA ASP A 90 2.41 -8.24 -3.66
C ASP A 90 1.72 -7.31 -2.67
N LEU A 91 1.41 -6.11 -3.17
CA LEU A 91 0.66 -5.10 -2.46
C LEU A 91 -0.75 -5.57 -2.08
N VAL A 92 -1.44 -6.21 -3.03
CA VAL A 92 -2.76 -6.78 -2.82
C VAL A 92 -2.69 -8.30 -2.88
N ARG A 93 -3.04 -8.97 -1.78
CA ARG A 93 -3.24 -10.42 -1.78
C ARG A 93 -4.71 -10.76 -1.84
N VAL A 94 -5.08 -11.77 -2.63
CA VAL A 94 -6.42 -12.33 -2.67
C VAL A 94 -6.41 -13.72 -2.05
N PRO A 95 -6.81 -13.88 -0.78
CA PRO A 95 -6.86 -15.19 -0.13
C PRO A 95 -7.69 -16.20 -0.94
N GLU A 96 -7.22 -17.43 -1.00
CA GLU A 96 -7.90 -18.50 -1.73
C GLU A 96 -9.31 -18.76 -1.17
N TYR A 97 -10.28 -18.88 -2.07
CA TYR A 97 -11.66 -19.20 -1.74
C TYR A 97 -11.76 -20.61 -1.15
N LYS A 98 -12.64 -20.78 -0.17
CA LYS A 98 -12.98 -22.08 0.40
C LYS A 98 -14.44 -22.40 0.04
N PRO A 99 -14.74 -23.58 -0.52
CA PRO A 99 -16.12 -23.95 -0.88
C PRO A 99 -17.13 -23.68 0.25
N GLY A 100 -18.25 -23.02 -0.07
CA GLY A 100 -19.28 -22.62 0.88
C GLY A 100 -18.93 -21.44 1.79
N LYS A 101 -17.88 -20.66 1.45
CA LYS A 101 -17.44 -19.47 2.18
C LYS A 101 -17.43 -18.22 1.30
N GLU A 102 -18.51 -18.01 0.54
CA GLU A 102 -18.68 -16.88 -0.40
C GLU A 102 -18.53 -15.54 0.33
N ASN A 103 -19.10 -15.45 1.53
CA ASN A 103 -19.02 -14.25 2.37
C ASN A 103 -17.61 -13.94 2.87
N ALA A 104 -16.66 -14.88 2.78
CA ALA A 104 -15.27 -14.66 3.19
C ALA A 104 -14.37 -14.14 2.05
N THR A 105 -14.89 -13.99 0.83
CA THR A 105 -14.14 -13.42 -0.31
C THR A 105 -13.75 -11.99 -0.01
N ARG A 106 -12.46 -11.69 -0.13
CA ARG A 106 -11.87 -10.43 0.28
C ARG A 106 -10.56 -10.20 -0.43
N ILE A 107 -10.13 -8.95 -0.46
CA ILE A 107 -8.73 -8.61 -0.74
C ILE A 107 -8.02 -8.30 0.56
N GLU A 108 -6.70 -8.34 0.55
CA GLU A 108 -5.84 -7.92 1.65
C GLU A 108 -4.86 -6.88 1.09
N TYR A 109 -5.01 -5.64 1.54
CA TYR A 109 -4.07 -4.57 1.23
C TYR A 109 -2.99 -4.54 2.32
N ARG A 110 -1.73 -4.79 1.92
CA ARG A 110 -0.64 -5.16 2.85
C ARG A 110 0.35 -4.03 3.16
N SER A 111 0.19 -2.90 2.48
CA SER A 111 1.03 -1.72 2.66
C SER A 111 0.82 -0.96 3.98
N PRO A 112 -0.36 -0.89 4.60
CA PRO A 112 -0.50 -0.12 5.83
C PRO A 112 0.36 -0.71 6.95
N ASP A 113 0.84 0.16 7.83
CA ASP A 113 1.51 -0.23 9.07
C ASP A 113 0.69 0.23 10.29
N PRO A 114 0.92 -0.33 11.48
CA PRO A 114 0.06 -0.05 12.63
C PRO A 114 0.34 1.31 13.29
N ALA A 115 1.25 2.12 12.75
CA ALA A 115 1.51 3.46 13.22
C ALA A 115 0.68 4.53 12.48
N CYS A 116 0.04 4.19 11.36
CA CYS A 116 -0.91 5.10 10.70
C CYS A 116 -2.18 5.34 11.53
N ASN A 117 -2.91 6.42 11.22
CA ASN A 117 -4.25 6.62 11.76
C ASN A 117 -5.24 5.69 11.04
N PRO A 118 -5.84 4.70 11.73
CA PRO A 118 -6.69 3.70 11.08
C PRO A 118 -7.94 4.29 10.44
N TYR A 119 -8.49 5.38 10.97
CA TYR A 119 -9.66 6.04 10.38
C TYR A 119 -9.33 6.62 9.01
N LEU A 120 -8.19 7.31 8.91
CA LEU A 120 -7.75 7.91 7.65
C LEU A 120 -7.32 6.83 6.66
N ALA A 121 -6.56 5.83 7.11
CA ALA A 121 -6.15 4.71 6.28
C ALA A 121 -7.35 3.98 5.67
N PHE A 122 -8.38 3.67 6.47
CA PHE A 122 -9.59 3.00 5.96
C PHE A 122 -10.36 3.90 5.00
N ALA A 123 -10.48 5.20 5.28
CA ALA A 123 -11.16 6.14 4.40
C ALA A 123 -10.50 6.22 3.02
N VAL A 124 -9.18 6.40 2.95
CA VAL A 124 -8.47 6.55 1.67
C VAL A 124 -8.39 5.25 0.88
N MET A 125 -8.28 4.10 1.55
CA MET A 125 -8.34 2.80 0.88
C MET A 125 -9.73 2.55 0.29
N LEU A 126 -10.79 2.87 1.04
CA LEU A 126 -12.16 2.76 0.54
C LEU A 126 -12.38 3.71 -0.64
N ALA A 127 -11.95 4.96 -0.54
CA ALA A 127 -12.06 5.95 -1.62
C ALA A 127 -11.32 5.48 -2.88
N ALA A 128 -10.08 4.99 -2.75
CA ALA A 128 -9.30 4.45 -3.86
C ALA A 128 -10.00 3.25 -4.54
N GLY A 129 -10.53 2.31 -3.75
CA GLY A 129 -11.23 1.16 -4.29
C GLY A 129 -12.59 1.51 -4.94
N LEU A 130 -13.36 2.43 -4.34
CA LEU A 130 -14.62 2.91 -4.92
C LEU A 130 -14.39 3.69 -6.21
N GLU A 131 -13.36 4.53 -6.29
CA GLU A 131 -12.98 5.25 -7.51
C GLU A 131 -12.71 4.26 -8.66
N GLY A 132 -12.06 3.13 -8.37
CA GLY A 132 -11.84 2.07 -9.34
C GLY A 132 -13.13 1.42 -9.84
N ILE A 133 -14.11 1.22 -8.96
CA ILE A 133 -15.44 0.71 -9.35
C ILE A 133 -16.19 1.76 -10.18
N GLU A 134 -16.25 3.01 -9.73
CA GLU A 134 -17.02 4.09 -10.37
C GLU A 134 -16.50 4.42 -11.77
N LYS A 135 -15.17 4.37 -11.96
CA LYS A 135 -14.52 4.63 -13.26
C LYS A 135 -14.19 3.36 -14.04
N GLU A 136 -14.64 2.21 -13.57
CA GLU A 136 -14.44 0.90 -14.22
C GLU A 136 -12.99 0.65 -14.62
N TYR A 137 -12.04 0.94 -13.72
CA TYR A 137 -10.63 0.79 -14.05
C TYR A 137 -10.28 -0.65 -14.44
N PRO A 138 -9.49 -0.84 -15.50
CA PRO A 138 -9.03 -2.16 -15.91
C PRO A 138 -8.08 -2.71 -14.84
N CYS A 139 -8.40 -3.88 -14.32
CA CYS A 139 -7.52 -4.58 -13.39
C CYS A 139 -6.42 -5.28 -14.19
N PRO A 140 -5.13 -5.09 -13.85
CA PRO A 140 -4.06 -5.87 -14.46
C PRO A 140 -4.23 -7.36 -14.12
N GLU A 141 -3.62 -8.22 -14.94
CA GLU A 141 -3.52 -9.65 -14.63
C GLU A 141 -2.70 -9.88 -13.36
N PRO A 142 -2.99 -10.95 -12.57
CA PRO A 142 -2.25 -11.23 -11.36
C PRO A 142 -0.81 -11.62 -11.68
N VAL A 143 0.12 -11.20 -10.82
CA VAL A 143 1.54 -11.54 -10.93
C VAL A 143 1.85 -12.74 -10.04
N GLU A 144 1.80 -13.94 -10.60
CA GLU A 144 1.99 -15.19 -9.83
C GLU A 144 3.48 -15.50 -9.52
N GLU A 145 4.40 -14.87 -10.25
CA GLU A 145 5.86 -14.94 -10.04
C GLU A 145 6.31 -14.09 -8.84
N ASN A 146 7.51 -14.36 -8.31
CA ASN A 146 8.09 -13.55 -7.24
C ASN A 146 8.63 -12.22 -7.79
N VAL A 147 7.94 -11.11 -7.51
CA VAL A 147 8.31 -9.77 -8.04
C VAL A 147 9.66 -9.28 -7.50
N TYR A 148 10.15 -9.82 -6.37
CA TYR A 148 11.48 -9.49 -5.85
C TYR A 148 12.61 -10.04 -6.71
N GLU A 149 12.38 -11.16 -7.39
CA GLU A 149 13.40 -11.84 -8.22
C GLU A 149 13.45 -11.27 -9.64
N MET A 150 12.43 -10.50 -10.04
CA MET A 150 12.44 -9.78 -11.32
C MET A 150 13.53 -8.71 -11.34
N SER A 151 14.16 -8.55 -12.49
CA SER A 151 14.98 -7.39 -12.79
C SER A 151 14.13 -6.12 -12.86
N GLU A 152 14.77 -4.95 -12.74
CA GLU A 152 14.08 -3.67 -12.92
C GLU A 152 13.48 -3.54 -14.32
N GLN A 153 14.20 -4.00 -15.36
CA GLN A 153 13.73 -3.98 -16.73
C GLN A 153 12.46 -4.83 -16.91
N GLU A 154 12.42 -6.05 -16.40
CA GLU A 154 11.23 -6.92 -16.48
C GLU A 154 10.02 -6.29 -15.78
N ARG A 155 10.23 -5.64 -14.63
CA ARG A 155 9.15 -4.92 -13.93
C ARG A 155 8.61 -3.76 -14.76
N GLN A 156 9.50 -2.99 -15.40
CA GLN A 156 9.10 -1.88 -16.27
C GLN A 156 8.32 -2.36 -17.50
N GLU A 157 8.80 -3.43 -18.16
CA GLU A 157 8.12 -4.05 -19.30
C GLU A 157 6.71 -4.55 -18.97
N ARG A 158 6.52 -5.04 -17.73
CA ARG A 158 5.21 -5.48 -17.20
C ARG A 158 4.38 -4.36 -16.59
N GLY A 159 4.87 -3.12 -16.58
CA GLY A 159 4.17 -1.97 -15.98
C GLY A 159 4.03 -2.05 -14.46
N ILE A 160 4.88 -2.81 -13.77
CA ILE A 160 4.85 -2.98 -12.32
C ILE A 160 5.59 -1.83 -11.66
N ALA A 161 4.83 -0.83 -11.22
CA ALA A 161 5.33 0.28 -10.42
C ALA A 161 5.67 -0.16 -8.98
N HIS A 162 6.26 0.74 -8.20
CA HIS A 162 6.58 0.54 -6.78
C HIS A 162 5.93 1.60 -5.89
N LEU A 163 5.79 1.34 -4.60
CA LEU A 163 5.42 2.33 -3.59
C LEU A 163 6.55 3.35 -3.40
N PRO A 164 6.27 4.58 -2.92
CA PRO A 164 7.33 5.53 -2.63
C PRO A 164 8.35 4.97 -1.63
N GLY A 165 9.63 5.22 -1.88
CA GLY A 165 10.75 4.73 -1.07
C GLY A 165 11.09 5.62 0.12
N SER A 166 10.41 6.77 0.28
CA SER A 166 10.63 7.69 1.39
C SER A 166 9.37 8.49 1.72
N LEU A 167 9.33 9.05 2.95
CA LEU A 167 8.26 9.97 3.35
C LEU A 167 8.20 11.19 2.42
N TRP A 168 9.33 11.69 1.93
CA TRP A 168 9.36 12.82 1.01
C TRP A 168 8.69 12.50 -0.33
N GLU A 169 9.04 11.38 -0.94
CA GLU A 169 8.41 10.96 -2.20
C GLU A 169 6.90 10.76 -2.01
N ALA A 170 6.47 10.19 -0.87
CA ALA A 170 5.05 10.06 -0.55
C ALA A 170 4.34 11.41 -0.36
N ILE A 171 5.02 12.40 0.24
CA ILE A 171 4.52 13.78 0.33
C ILE A 171 4.31 14.35 -1.07
N GLU A 172 5.30 14.30 -1.95
CA GLU A 172 5.22 14.85 -3.31
C GLU A 172 4.09 14.21 -4.13
N LEU A 173 3.92 12.89 -4.01
CA LEU A 173 2.81 12.16 -4.66
C LEU A 173 1.45 12.57 -4.09
N ALA A 174 1.36 12.71 -2.77
CA ALA A 174 0.12 13.10 -2.12
C ALA A 174 -0.28 14.54 -2.45
N GLU A 175 0.67 15.48 -2.59
CA GLU A 175 0.40 16.88 -2.93
C GLU A 175 -0.38 17.04 -4.25
N GLY A 176 -0.07 16.20 -5.24
CA GLY A 176 -0.77 16.17 -6.53
C GLY A 176 -2.06 15.35 -6.54
N SER A 177 -2.51 14.83 -5.40
CA SER A 177 -3.60 13.86 -5.33
C SER A 177 -4.98 14.51 -5.18
N ASP A 178 -5.74 14.52 -6.29
CA ASP A 178 -7.15 14.91 -6.26
C ASP A 178 -8.00 13.93 -5.43
N LEU A 179 -7.65 12.63 -5.43
CA LEU A 179 -8.38 11.63 -4.66
C LEU A 179 -8.23 11.86 -3.15
N LEU A 180 -7.00 12.06 -2.67
CA LEU A 180 -6.77 12.34 -1.25
C LEU A 180 -7.41 13.66 -0.83
N ARG A 181 -7.26 14.72 -1.62
CA ARG A 181 -7.87 16.02 -1.30
C ARG A 181 -9.39 15.91 -1.18
N ARG A 182 -10.06 15.24 -2.13
CA ARG A 182 -11.52 15.00 -2.05
C ARG A 182 -11.91 14.11 -0.87
N CYS A 183 -11.15 13.06 -0.59
CA CYS A 183 -11.45 12.10 0.47
C CYS A 183 -11.29 12.71 1.88
N LEU A 184 -10.21 13.47 2.10
CA LEU A 184 -9.89 14.05 3.41
C LEU A 184 -10.53 15.42 3.64
N GLY A 185 -10.85 16.14 2.55
CA GLY A 185 -11.22 17.55 2.58
C GLY A 185 -10.01 18.46 2.76
N ASP A 186 -10.12 19.70 2.28
CA ASP A 186 -8.98 20.63 2.17
C ASP A 186 -8.25 20.84 3.50
N HIS A 187 -8.98 21.11 4.57
CA HIS A 187 -8.37 21.41 5.88
C HIS A 187 -7.50 20.27 6.41
N LEU A 188 -7.99 19.02 6.35
CA LEU A 188 -7.24 17.86 6.85
C LEU A 188 -6.08 17.53 5.91
N PHE A 189 -6.31 17.58 4.60
CA PHE A 189 -5.29 17.32 3.59
C PHE A 189 -4.10 18.28 3.73
N ASP A 190 -4.36 19.59 3.80
CA ASP A 190 -3.31 20.61 3.89
C ASP A 190 -2.56 20.53 5.25
N SER A 191 -3.28 20.22 6.33
CA SER A 191 -2.69 20.02 7.66
C SER A 191 -1.80 18.77 7.72
N LEU A 192 -2.22 17.66 7.11
CA LEU A 192 -1.44 16.43 7.04
C LEU A 192 -0.13 16.69 6.30
N LEU A 193 -0.18 17.28 5.11
CA LEU A 193 1.01 17.61 4.32
C LEU A 193 1.97 18.52 5.08
N SER A 194 1.45 19.59 5.69
CA SER A 194 2.26 20.53 6.47
C SER A 194 2.97 19.83 7.62
N ASN A 195 2.26 18.98 8.37
CA ASN A 195 2.83 18.20 9.47
C ASN A 195 3.94 17.26 8.97
N LYS A 196 3.69 16.52 7.89
CA LYS A 196 4.65 15.54 7.36
C LYS A 196 5.90 16.19 6.75
N LYS A 197 5.77 17.39 6.19
CA LYS A 197 6.92 18.21 5.77
C LYS A 197 7.79 18.64 6.96
N ILE A 198 7.19 19.00 8.09
CA ILE A 198 7.93 19.33 9.32
C ILE A 198 8.68 18.09 9.82
N GLU A 199 8.00 16.94 9.95
CA GLU A 199 8.63 15.67 10.36
C GLU A 199 9.82 15.31 9.46
N TRP A 200 9.65 15.41 8.14
CA TRP A 200 10.72 15.15 7.19
C TRP A 200 11.89 16.12 7.35
N SER A 201 11.61 17.42 7.53
CA SER A 201 12.63 18.44 7.76
C SER A 201 13.46 18.15 9.01
N ASP A 202 12.81 17.69 10.09
CA ASP A 202 13.51 17.36 11.34
C ASP A 202 14.32 16.07 11.20
N TYR A 203 13.80 15.06 10.51
CA TYR A 203 14.52 13.82 10.23
C TYR A 203 15.79 14.08 9.41
N ARG A 204 15.70 14.83 8.30
CA ARG A 204 16.83 15.03 7.38
C ARG A 204 17.96 15.90 7.95
N ARG A 205 17.73 16.57 9.08
CA ARG A 205 18.75 17.35 9.81
C ARG A 205 19.58 16.49 10.76
N GLN A 206 19.13 15.27 11.05
CA GLN A 206 19.87 14.34 11.89
C GLN A 206 21.14 13.88 11.17
N VAL A 207 22.24 13.79 11.90
CA VAL A 207 23.45 13.07 11.46
C VAL A 207 23.45 11.74 12.18
N THR A 208 23.30 10.65 11.42
CA THR A 208 23.11 9.32 11.98
C THR A 208 24.42 8.57 12.18
N ASP A 209 24.38 7.57 13.06
CA ASP A 209 25.47 6.61 13.25
C ASP A 209 25.92 5.94 11.94
N TYR A 210 25.02 5.72 10.99
CA TYR A 210 25.35 5.17 9.67
C TYR A 210 26.33 6.09 8.94
N GLU A 211 26.03 7.38 8.90
CA GLU A 211 26.86 8.38 8.22
C GLU A 211 28.20 8.55 8.93
N LEU A 212 28.19 8.67 10.27
CA LEU A 212 29.41 8.82 11.05
C LEU A 212 30.35 7.61 10.90
N LYS A 213 29.83 6.39 11.03
CA LYS A 213 30.66 5.18 10.93
C LYS A 213 31.20 4.95 9.52
N ARG A 214 30.45 5.35 8.49
CA ARG A 214 30.80 5.09 7.09
C ARG A 214 31.67 6.19 6.48
N TYR A 215 31.36 7.45 6.75
CA TYR A 215 31.92 8.58 6.02
C TYR A 215 33.00 9.32 6.80
N LEU A 216 32.90 9.44 8.13
CA LEU A 216 33.91 10.16 8.94
C LEU A 216 35.34 9.62 8.79
N PRO A 217 35.58 8.30 8.60
CA PRO A 217 36.94 7.80 8.37
C PRO A 217 37.46 8.06 6.95
N ILE A 218 36.62 8.48 6.00
CA ILE A 218 36.93 8.55 4.56
C ILE A 218 36.94 10.00 4.05
N LEU A 219 35.99 10.82 4.48
CA LEU A 219 35.83 12.24 4.11
C LEU A 219 36.45 13.15 5.18
#